data_AF-A0A654U4X5-F1
#
_entry.id   AF-A0A654U4X5-F1
#
_cell.length_a   1.000
_cell.length_b   1.000
_cell.length_c   1.000
_cell.angle_alpha   90.00
_cell.angle_beta   90.00
_cell.angle_gamma   90.00
#
_symmetry.space_group_name_H-M   'P 1'
#
loop_
_entity.id
_entity.type
_entity.pdbx_description
1 polymer ?
#
loop_
_entity_poly.entity_id
_entity_poly.type
_entity_poly.pdbx_seq_one_letter_code
_entity_poly.pdbx_strand_id
1 'polypeptide(L)'
;MSPNALQHYSVFGLLPIAVGQKTGALGVIPPLFNFTVSNVVLSKDPLYLSGAKLDVIVPMSFLCDGYGLNVTLVGYTDKVVLGFLGCRDTLPHLQRLAQYTGAAFEELETAALP
;
A
#
# COMPACT_ATOMS: atom_id res chain seq x y z
N MET A 1 15.30 -12.84 -13.37
CA MET A 1 14.47 -12.39 -14.51
C MET A 1 15.13 -11.19 -15.14
N SER A 2 15.09 -11.04 -16.47
CA SER A 2 15.50 -9.77 -17.09
C SER A 2 14.57 -8.64 -16.62
N PRO A 3 15.03 -7.38 -16.57
CA PRO A 3 14.19 -6.25 -16.19
C PRO A 3 12.87 -6.18 -17.00
N ASN A 4 12.94 -6.48 -18.30
CA ASN A 4 11.78 -6.52 -19.18
C ASN A 4 10.78 -7.62 -18.79
N ALA A 5 11.27 -8.82 -18.43
CA ALA A 5 10.40 -9.90 -17.99
C ALA A 5 9.65 -9.56 -16.70
N LEU A 6 10.30 -8.84 -15.77
CA LEU A 6 9.67 -8.39 -14.52
C LEU A 6 8.58 -7.34 -14.79
N GLN A 7 8.85 -6.40 -15.68
CA GLN A 7 7.87 -5.39 -16.09
C GLN A 7 6.66 -6.04 -16.77
N HIS A 8 6.89 -6.94 -17.74
CA HIS A 8 5.80 -7.64 -18.41
C HIS A 8 4.97 -8.47 -17.44
N TYR A 9 5.61 -9.23 -16.54
CA TYR A 9 4.90 -10.00 -15.52
C TYR A 9 4.03 -9.10 -14.63
N SER A 10 4.55 -7.96 -14.19
CA SER A 10 3.81 -6.99 -13.38
C SER A 10 2.59 -6.43 -14.11
N VAL A 11 2.74 -6.06 -15.38
CA VAL A 11 1.64 -5.58 -16.22
C VAL A 11 0.60 -6.67 -16.45
N PHE A 12 1.02 -7.91 -16.72
CA PHE A 12 0.12 -9.05 -16.89
C PHE A 12 -0.69 -9.33 -15.63
N GLY A 13 -0.08 -9.23 -14.44
CA GLY A 13 -0.77 -9.42 -13.17
C GLY A 13 -1.87 -8.40 -12.91
N LEU A 14 -1.70 -7.15 -13.37
CA LEU A 14 -2.69 -6.07 -13.20
C LEU A 14 -3.78 -6.07 -14.30
N LEU A 15 -3.58 -6.81 -15.39
CA LEU A 15 -4.47 -6.78 -16.55
C LEU A 15 -5.94 -7.13 -16.20
N PRO A 16 -6.26 -8.17 -15.41
CA PRO A 16 -7.65 -8.47 -15.06
C PRO A 16 -8.34 -7.33 -14.30
N ILE A 17 -7.63 -6.65 -13.39
CA ILE A 17 -8.15 -5.50 -12.65
C ILE A 17 -8.38 -4.32 -13.60
N ALA A 18 -7.41 -4.01 -14.47
CA ALA A 18 -7.54 -2.93 -15.44
C ALA A 18 -8.71 -3.13 -16.41
N VAL A 19 -8.86 -4.35 -16.94
CA VAL A 19 -9.98 -4.72 -17.83
C VAL A 19 -11.30 -4.66 -17.06
N GLY A 20 -11.37 -5.25 -15.87
CA GLY A 20 -12.58 -5.28 -15.07
C GLY A 20 -13.04 -3.88 -14.63
N GLN A 21 -12.12 -2.98 -14.30
CA GLN A 21 -12.44 -1.58 -13.97
C GLN A 21 -13.04 -0.86 -15.18
N LYS A 22 -12.45 -1.07 -16.36
CA LYS A 22 -12.91 -0.42 -17.60
C LYS A 22 -14.27 -0.94 -18.06
N THR A 23 -14.59 -2.20 -17.80
CA THR A 23 -15.87 -2.82 -18.17
C THR A 23 -16.95 -2.68 -17.09
N GLY A 24 -16.60 -2.21 -15.89
CA GLY A 24 -17.48 -2.20 -14.72
C GLY A 24 -17.69 -3.57 -14.08
N ALA A 25 -17.01 -4.62 -14.58
CA ALA A 25 -17.17 -5.97 -14.06
C ALA A 25 -16.71 -6.11 -12.61
N LEU A 26 -15.73 -5.31 -12.16
CA LEU A 26 -15.22 -5.38 -10.77
C LEU A 26 -16.28 -5.06 -9.71
N GLY A 27 -17.35 -4.33 -10.06
CA GLY A 27 -18.45 -4.04 -9.14
C GLY A 27 -19.50 -5.15 -9.03
N VAL A 28 -19.45 -6.16 -9.91
CA VAL A 28 -20.49 -7.20 -10.01
C VAL A 28 -19.96 -8.64 -9.90
N ILE A 29 -18.68 -8.85 -10.17
CA ILE A 29 -18.04 -10.16 -9.98
C ILE A 29 -17.43 -10.26 -8.57
N PRO A 30 -17.32 -11.47 -7.99
CA PRO A 30 -16.60 -11.65 -6.74
C PRO A 30 -15.16 -11.12 -6.83
N PRO A 31 -14.70 -10.35 -5.82
CA PRO A 31 -13.35 -9.81 -5.81
C PRO A 31 -12.32 -10.93 -5.65
N LEU A 32 -11.15 -10.75 -6.26
CA LEU A 32 -10.07 -11.75 -6.23
C LEU A 32 -9.36 -11.81 -4.86
N PHE A 33 -9.41 -10.71 -4.11
CA PHE A 33 -8.83 -10.53 -2.78
C PHE A 33 -9.60 -9.41 -2.06
N ASN A 34 -9.39 -9.23 -0.75
CA ASN A 34 -10.16 -8.23 0.02
C ASN A 34 -9.57 -6.82 -0.10
N PHE A 35 -8.24 -6.70 -0.05
CA PHE A 35 -7.51 -5.45 -0.15
C PHE A 35 -6.07 -5.71 -0.58
N THR A 36 -5.40 -4.66 -1.06
CA THR A 36 -4.00 -4.75 -1.49
C THR A 36 -3.08 -4.35 -0.34
N VAL A 37 -1.98 -5.09 -0.19
CA VAL A 37 -0.81 -4.68 0.61
C VAL A 37 0.39 -4.61 -0.31
N SER A 38 1.09 -3.48 -0.31
CA SER A 38 2.34 -3.32 -1.06
C SER A 38 3.47 -2.87 -0.15
N ASN A 39 4.69 -3.31 -0.45
CA ASN A 39 5.87 -2.99 0.32
C ASN A 39 7.00 -2.58 -0.62
N VAL A 40 7.51 -1.36 -0.45
CA VAL A 40 8.56 -0.77 -1.27
C VAL A 40 9.67 -0.26 -0.37
N VAL A 41 10.91 -0.61 -0.69
CA VAL A 41 12.09 -0.01 -0.07
C VAL A 41 12.57 1.11 -1.00
N LEU A 42 12.49 2.36 -0.55
CA LEU A 42 12.84 3.52 -1.36
C LEU A 42 14.36 3.70 -1.44
N SER A 43 15.00 3.93 -0.30
CA SER A 43 16.44 4.16 -0.19
C SER A 43 16.89 3.96 1.25
N LYS A 44 18.09 3.40 1.45
CA LYS A 44 18.75 3.38 2.76
C LYS A 44 19.53 4.68 3.01
N ASP A 45 20.00 5.32 1.94
CA ASP A 45 20.75 6.57 2.01
C ASP A 45 19.81 7.79 2.01
N PRO A 46 20.12 8.85 2.78
CA PRO A 46 19.34 10.08 2.77
C PRO A 46 19.31 10.74 1.38
N LEU A 47 18.11 11.09 0.94
CA LEU A 47 17.83 11.79 -0.31
C LEU A 47 17.66 13.29 -0.07
N TYR A 48 18.08 14.08 -1.05
CA TYR A 48 17.98 15.54 -1.03
C TYR A 48 17.39 16.07 -2.33
N LEU A 49 16.58 17.12 -2.24
CA LEU A 49 16.10 17.88 -3.39
C LEU A 49 16.59 19.32 -3.23
N SER A 50 17.47 19.76 -4.13
CA SER A 50 18.03 21.13 -4.12
C SER A 50 18.63 21.54 -2.76
N GLY A 51 19.29 20.60 -2.07
CA GLY A 51 19.87 20.79 -0.75
C GLY A 51 18.92 20.57 0.43
N ALA A 52 17.61 20.44 0.22
CA ALA A 52 16.66 20.08 1.27
C ALA A 52 16.60 18.56 1.47
N LYS A 53 16.75 18.10 2.72
CA LYS A 53 16.68 16.68 3.07
C LYS A 53 15.23 16.17 3.03
N LEU A 54 15.01 14.99 2.47
CA LEU A 54 13.73 14.29 2.58
C LEU A 54 13.59 13.69 3.98
N ASP A 55 12.56 14.10 4.73
CA ASP A 55 12.34 13.60 6.10
C ASP A 55 11.40 12.40 6.19
N VAL A 56 10.34 12.42 5.37
CA VAL A 56 9.30 11.38 5.34
C VAL A 56 8.70 11.29 3.95
N ILE A 57 8.32 10.08 3.55
CA ILE A 57 7.53 9.83 2.36
C ILE A 57 6.25 9.10 2.78
N VAL A 58 5.10 9.71 2.49
CA VAL A 58 3.79 9.11 2.79
C VAL A 58 3.22 8.57 1.48
N PRO A 59 3.11 7.23 1.32
CA PRO A 59 2.61 6.67 0.08
C PRO A 59 1.11 6.90 -0.08
N MET A 60 0.70 7.28 -1.29
CA MET A 60 -0.70 7.20 -1.75
C MET A 60 -0.75 6.32 -2.99
N SER A 61 -1.45 5.19 -2.87
CA SER A 61 -1.71 4.28 -3.98
C SER A 61 -3.00 4.69 -4.71
N PHE A 62 -3.72 3.72 -5.29
CA PHE A 62 -5.01 3.90 -5.94
C PHE A 62 -6.04 2.91 -5.41
N LEU A 63 -7.31 3.20 -5.70
CA LEU A 63 -8.46 2.32 -5.46
C LEU A 63 -9.08 1.90 -6.79
N CYS A 64 -9.73 0.75 -6.78
CA CYS A 64 -10.55 0.26 -7.89
C CYS A 64 -11.94 -0.10 -7.36
N ASP A 65 -12.92 -0.16 -8.23
CA ASP A 65 -14.26 -0.62 -7.90
C ASP A 65 -14.17 -2.04 -7.31
N GLY A 66 -14.94 -2.31 -6.28
CA GLY A 66 -14.84 -3.57 -5.52
C GLY A 66 -13.68 -3.65 -4.52
N TYR A 67 -12.72 -2.72 -4.54
CA TYR A 67 -11.56 -2.68 -3.63
C TYR A 67 -11.51 -1.36 -2.87
N GLY A 68 -12.17 -1.32 -1.70
CA GLY A 68 -12.32 -0.11 -0.90
C GLY A 68 -11.10 0.29 -0.06
N LEU A 69 -10.12 -0.60 0.13
CA LEU A 69 -8.93 -0.39 0.96
C LEU A 69 -7.65 -0.75 0.21
N ASN A 70 -6.62 0.08 0.37
CA ASN A 70 -5.26 -0.18 -0.06
C ASN A 70 -4.28 0.20 1.07
N VAL A 71 -3.34 -0.69 1.35
CA VAL A 71 -2.30 -0.51 2.37
C VAL A 71 -0.94 -0.48 1.66
N THR A 72 -0.14 0.56 1.91
CA THR A 72 1.17 0.71 1.28
C THR A 72 2.24 0.98 2.34
N LEU A 73 3.31 0.18 2.31
CA LEU A 73 4.48 0.34 3.15
C LEU A 73 5.62 0.92 2.33
N VAL A 74 6.25 1.97 2.84
CA VAL A 74 7.49 2.51 2.28
C VAL A 74 8.57 2.56 3.35
N GLY A 75 9.68 1.86 3.11
CA GLY A 75 10.90 1.96 3.90
C GLY A 75 11.82 3.05 3.36
N TYR A 76 12.26 3.96 4.23
CA TYR A 76 13.22 5.02 3.90
C TYR A 76 14.16 5.25 5.08
N THR A 77 15.47 5.14 4.83
CA THR A 77 16.51 5.18 5.87
C THR A 77 16.27 4.14 6.96
N ASP A 78 16.10 4.55 8.20
CA ASP A 78 15.78 3.73 9.37
C ASP A 78 14.28 3.73 9.71
N LYS A 79 13.44 4.35 8.87
CA LYS A 79 12.00 4.52 9.10
C LYS A 79 11.19 3.68 8.13
N VAL A 80 10.03 3.24 8.59
CA VAL A 80 8.98 2.64 7.77
C VAL A 80 7.71 3.46 7.95
N VAL A 81 7.07 3.80 6.84
CA VAL A 81 5.77 4.48 6.83
C VAL A 81 4.72 3.53 6.29
N LEU A 82 3.65 3.34 7.05
CA LEU A 82 2.47 2.58 6.66
C LEU A 82 1.34 3.55 6.29
N GLY A 83 0.95 3.57 5.02
CA GLY A 83 -0.13 4.38 4.49
C GLY A 83 -1.41 3.57 4.27
N PHE A 84 -2.55 4.15 4.66
CA PHE A 84 -3.88 3.61 4.39
C PHE A 84 -4.64 4.55 3.46
N LEU A 85 -5.05 4.03 2.31
CA LEU A 85 -5.94 4.71 1.38
C LEU A 85 -7.26 3.95 1.32
N GLY A 86 -8.39 4.65 1.46
CA GLY A 86 -9.69 4.00 1.41
C GLY A 86 -10.81 4.92 0.96
N CYS A 87 -11.86 4.30 0.42
CA CYS A 87 -13.07 5.01 0.02
C CYS A 87 -13.87 5.39 1.27
N ARG A 88 -14.14 6.68 1.46
CA ARG A 88 -14.80 7.20 2.67
C ARG A 88 -16.20 6.63 2.88
N ASP A 89 -16.93 6.39 1.79
CA ASP A 89 -18.33 5.94 1.86
C ASP A 89 -18.44 4.46 2.25
N THR A 90 -17.44 3.65 1.91
CA THR A 90 -17.42 2.21 2.23
C THR A 90 -16.65 1.91 3.53
N LEU A 91 -15.69 2.76 3.90
CA LEU A 91 -14.85 2.61 5.10
C LEU A 91 -14.87 3.89 5.94
N PRO A 92 -15.99 4.17 6.65
CA PRO A 92 -16.05 5.29 7.56
C PRO A 92 -15.03 5.13 8.68
N HIS A 93 -14.43 6.23 9.11
CA HIS A 93 -13.41 6.27 10.17
C HIS A 93 -12.11 5.50 9.88
N LEU A 94 -11.66 5.48 8.61
CA LEU A 94 -10.41 4.84 8.17
C LEU A 94 -9.19 5.13 9.06
N GLN A 95 -9.09 6.34 9.63
CA GLN A 95 -8.02 6.75 10.53
C GLN A 95 -7.85 5.85 11.77
N ARG A 96 -8.89 5.11 12.17
CA ARG A 96 -8.80 4.14 13.27
C ARG A 96 -7.82 3.01 12.96
N LEU A 97 -7.65 2.64 11.68
CA LEU A 97 -6.65 1.64 11.29
C LEU A 97 -5.23 2.06 11.71
N ALA A 98 -4.89 3.35 11.56
CA ALA A 98 -3.58 3.84 12.01
C ALA A 98 -3.39 3.68 13.53
N GLN A 99 -4.43 3.95 14.32
CA GLN A 99 -4.40 3.76 15.77
C GLN A 99 -4.31 2.28 16.16
N TYR A 100 -5.11 1.43 15.51
CA TYR A 100 -5.10 -0.01 15.76
C TYR A 100 -3.77 -0.66 15.36
N THR A 101 -3.14 -0.20 14.28
CA THR A 101 -1.80 -0.68 13.92
C THR A 101 -0.75 -0.26 14.92
N GLY A 102 -0.82 0.97 15.46
CA GLY A 102 0.05 1.39 16.57
C GLY A 102 -0.11 0.49 17.80
N ALA A 103 -1.35 0.28 18.25
CA ALA A 103 -1.63 -0.58 19.39
C ALA A 103 -1.19 -2.04 19.16
N ALA A 104 -1.44 -2.61 17.98
CA ALA A 104 -1.01 -3.96 17.63
C ALA A 104 0.53 -4.08 17.58
N PHE A 105 1.23 -3.02 17.18
CA PHE A 105 2.69 -3.01 17.19
C PHE A 105 3.23 -3.04 18.64
N GLU A 106 2.68 -2.23 19.54
CA GLU A 106 3.05 -2.23 20.96
C GLU A 106 2.78 -3.59 21.64
N GLU A 107 1.68 -4.25 21.28
CA GLU A 107 1.35 -5.60 21.75
C GLU A 107 2.40 -6.63 21.29
N LEU A 108 2.80 -6.57 20.02
CA LEU A 108 3.84 -7.44 19.47
C LEU A 108 5.20 -7.18 20.10
N GLU A 109 5.58 -5.93 20.33
CA GLU A 109 6.82 -5.58 21.03
C GLU A 109 6.83 -6.16 22.45
N THR A 110 5.73 -5.99 23.19
CA THR A 110 5.60 -6.53 24.55
C THR A 110 5.73 -8.06 24.57
N ALA A 111 5.13 -8.76 23.61
CA ALA A 111 5.19 -10.21 23.51
C ALA A 111 6.54 -10.76 23.03
N ALA A 112 7.31 -9.94 22.30
CA ALA A 112 8.63 -10.32 21.78
C ALA A 112 9.78 -10.02 22.76
N LEU A 113 9.55 -9.18 23.77
CA LEU A 113 10.51 -8.94 24.84
C LEU A 113 10.58 -10.18 25.76
N PRO A 114 11.79 -10.63 26.14
CA PRO A 114 12.00 -11.82 26.97
C PRO A 114 11.50 -11.65 28.42
#